data_AF-A0A0X3NQN0-F1
#
_entry.id   AF-A0A0X3NQN0-F1
#
_cell.length_a   1.000
_cell.length_b   1.000
_cell.length_c   1.000
_cell.angle_alpha   90.00
_cell.angle_beta   90.00
_cell.angle_gamma   90.00
#
_symmetry.space_group_name_H-M   'P 1'
#
loop_
_entity.id
_entity.type
_entity.pdbx_description
1 polymer ?
#
loop_
_entity_poly.entity_id
_entity_poly.type
_entity_poly.pdbx_seq_one_letter_code
_entity_poly.pdbx_strand_id
1 'polypeptide(L)'
;MSHVDVSFAAGSCFIEASSHENRLWLCVLEPGSRWIIYGRVSVTYVLGDGALIFGAGLYSNELRTFDLFSPFTHTPLDLSVSLGSTILNQFPTDELQSRLSKVFGPESESLLLTVIEKLKGVTDKISPLSSVFLFKPLKSRVCDSIEEVRRFRDIFSIEPILKFSKSLAVAGAGFALESASSLDDRSFLGFRESEEMKLSTSKVVFRATVDDTKPLRILLCGPKNVGKSTYMRYLVNRLVTSTTKEAVAVLDCDIGQTELTPAGMMSLTLISKPLLGPPFTHPLGNSSRRVR
;
A
#
# COMPACT_ATOMS: atom_id res chain seq x y z
N MET A 1 4.28 -22.89 19.81
CA MET A 1 4.14 -21.72 20.70
C MET A 1 4.09 -20.48 19.83
N SER A 2 3.07 -19.64 19.99
CA SER A 2 2.99 -18.36 19.29
C SER A 2 3.95 -17.36 19.94
N HIS A 3 4.83 -16.76 19.15
CA HIS A 3 5.70 -15.69 19.63
C HIS A 3 5.09 -14.35 19.23
N VAL A 4 4.90 -13.46 20.20
CA VAL A 4 4.38 -12.11 20.00
C VAL A 4 5.32 -11.11 20.65
N ASP A 5 5.90 -10.23 19.84
CA ASP A 5 6.82 -9.18 20.28
C ASP A 5 6.27 -7.79 19.94
N VAL A 6 6.62 -6.79 20.75
CA VAL A 6 6.13 -5.41 20.60
C VAL A 6 7.32 -4.47 20.51
N SER A 7 7.39 -3.69 19.43
CA SER A 7 8.40 -2.66 19.22
C SER A 7 7.77 -1.32 18.88
N PHE A 8 8.55 -0.24 19.02
CA PHE A 8 8.11 1.12 18.76
C PHE A 8 9.11 1.84 17.87
N ALA A 9 8.61 2.62 16.92
CA ALA A 9 9.42 3.51 16.10
C ALA A 9 8.57 4.69 15.62
N ALA A 10 9.12 5.91 15.67
CA ALA A 10 8.46 7.14 15.21
C ALA A 10 6.98 7.25 15.68
N GLY A 11 6.77 7.16 17.00
CA GLY A 11 5.45 7.25 17.66
C GLY A 11 4.46 6.13 17.31
N SER A 12 4.89 5.15 16.53
CA SER A 12 4.09 4.02 16.07
C SER A 12 4.47 2.72 16.78
N CYS A 13 3.51 1.80 16.88
CA CYS A 13 3.65 0.51 17.55
C CYS A 13 3.57 -0.63 16.54
N PHE A 14 4.45 -1.62 16.68
CA PHE A 14 4.54 -2.77 15.80
C PHE A 14 4.47 -4.04 16.65
N ILE A 15 3.47 -4.87 16.35
CA ILE A 15 3.31 -6.16 17.02
C ILE A 15 3.62 -7.25 16.00
N GLU A 16 4.75 -7.91 16.18
CA GLU A 16 5.09 -9.10 15.41
C GLU A 16 4.35 -10.29 16.01
N ALA A 17 3.60 -11.04 15.20
CA ALA A 17 2.97 -12.27 15.64
C ALA A 17 3.37 -13.42 14.70
N SER A 18 3.84 -14.53 15.26
CA SER A 18 4.24 -15.71 14.49
C SER A 18 3.58 -16.99 15.01
N SER A 19 3.06 -17.80 14.09
CA SER A 19 2.63 -19.18 14.36
C SER A 19 3.03 -20.11 13.22
N HIS A 20 3.81 -21.17 13.51
CA HIS A 20 4.31 -22.19 12.58
C HIS A 20 4.89 -21.67 11.23
N GLU A 21 4.04 -21.27 10.27
CA GLU A 21 4.41 -20.71 8.96
C GLU A 21 3.90 -19.28 8.70
N ASN A 22 3.02 -18.75 9.55
CA ASN A 22 2.43 -17.42 9.40
C ASN A 22 3.13 -16.42 10.30
N ARG A 23 3.97 -15.58 9.69
CA ARG A 23 4.52 -14.37 10.31
C ARG A 23 3.73 -13.17 9.82
N LEU A 24 3.18 -12.39 10.74
CA LEU A 24 2.44 -11.17 10.42
C LEU A 24 2.88 -10.03 11.34
N TRP A 25 2.57 -8.83 10.91
CA TRP A 25 2.86 -7.61 11.64
C TRP A 25 1.59 -6.78 11.75
N LEU A 26 1.15 -6.51 12.97
CA LEU A 26 0.13 -5.49 13.23
C LEU A 26 0.85 -4.16 13.42
N CYS A 27 0.70 -3.26 12.47
CA CYS A 27 1.33 -1.94 12.47
C CYS A 27 0.28 -0.91 12.87
N VAL A 28 0.45 -0.31 14.06
CA VAL A 28 -0.37 0.79 14.58
C VAL A 28 0.39 2.08 14.36
N LEU A 29 0.03 2.80 13.30
CA LEU A 29 0.80 3.91 12.76
C LEU A 29 0.24 5.26 13.23
N GLU A 30 1.13 6.12 13.70
CA GLU A 30 0.82 7.45 14.23
C GLU A 30 0.14 8.34 13.18
N PRO A 31 -0.84 9.20 13.58
CA PRO A 31 -1.45 10.16 12.67
C PRO A 31 -0.43 11.07 12.00
N GLY A 32 -0.58 11.31 10.69
CA GLY A 32 0.35 12.12 9.90
C GLY A 32 1.71 11.47 9.61
N SER A 33 1.97 10.26 10.13
CA SER A 33 3.21 9.55 9.85
C SER A 33 3.31 9.10 8.39
N ARG A 34 4.55 8.98 7.91
CA ARG A 34 4.88 8.47 6.58
C ARG A 34 5.87 7.32 6.67
N TRP A 35 5.71 6.36 5.78
CA TRP A 35 6.45 5.11 5.78
C TRP A 35 6.85 4.72 4.38
N ILE A 36 8.07 4.19 4.21
CA ILE A 36 8.53 3.58 2.97
C ILE A 36 8.41 2.07 3.08
N ILE A 37 7.81 1.45 2.05
CA ILE A 37 7.60 0.02 1.95
C ILE A 37 8.58 -0.54 0.92
N TYR A 38 9.32 -1.58 1.30
CA TYR A 38 10.25 -2.30 0.41
C TYR A 38 9.84 -3.77 0.28
N GLY A 39 10.16 -4.39 -0.86
CA GLY A 39 9.94 -5.80 -1.11
C GLY A 39 8.50 -6.13 -1.52
N ARG A 40 8.00 -7.31 -1.10
CA ARG A 40 6.69 -7.85 -1.46
C ARG A 40 5.84 -8.05 -0.21
N VAL A 41 4.70 -7.37 -0.13
CA VAL A 41 3.85 -7.43 1.06
C VAL A 41 2.37 -7.33 0.72
N SER A 42 1.57 -8.14 1.40
CA SER A 42 0.12 -8.00 1.45
C SER A 42 -0.22 -7.10 2.63
N VAL A 43 -0.89 -5.98 2.37
CA VAL A 43 -1.29 -4.99 3.38
C VAL A 43 -2.81 -4.96 3.47
N THR A 44 -3.34 -5.21 4.67
CA THR A 44 -4.76 -5.01 4.97
C THR A 44 -4.94 -3.74 5.80
N TYR A 45 -5.75 -2.81 5.33
CA TYR A 45 -6.18 -1.68 6.14
C TYR A 45 -7.32 -2.12 7.06
N VAL A 46 -7.15 -1.96 8.37
CA VAL A 46 -8.09 -2.49 9.36
C VAL A 46 -8.91 -1.37 9.98
N LEU A 47 -8.26 -0.32 10.46
CA LEU A 47 -8.89 0.72 11.28
C LEU A 47 -8.19 2.07 11.09
N GLY A 48 -8.93 3.17 11.20
CA GLY A 48 -8.41 4.54 11.24
C GLY A 48 -9.24 5.51 10.40
N ASP A 49 -8.90 6.80 10.45
CA ASP A 49 -9.63 7.86 9.72
C ASP A 49 -9.29 7.90 8.22
N GLY A 50 -8.15 7.35 7.83
CA GLY A 50 -7.77 7.13 6.44
C GLY A 50 -6.28 7.13 6.22
N ALA A 51 -5.87 6.64 5.05
CA ALA A 51 -4.48 6.61 4.63
C ALA A 51 -4.35 6.61 3.09
N LEU A 52 -3.13 6.79 2.61
CA LEU A 52 -2.81 6.79 1.19
C LEU A 52 -1.61 5.89 0.90
N ILE A 53 -1.72 5.00 -0.07
CA ILE A 53 -0.59 4.23 -0.61
C ILE A 53 -0.45 4.55 -2.09
N PHE A 54 0.57 5.32 -2.48
CA PHE A 54 0.83 5.70 -3.88
C PHE A 54 -0.45 6.14 -4.64
N GLY A 55 -1.21 7.07 -4.06
CA GLY A 55 -2.46 7.56 -4.61
C GLY A 55 -3.68 6.68 -4.37
N ALA A 56 -3.55 5.47 -3.81
CA ALA A 56 -4.71 4.67 -3.43
C ALA A 56 -5.24 5.14 -2.06
N GLY A 57 -6.46 5.68 -2.03
CA GLY A 57 -7.15 6.05 -0.80
C GLY A 57 -7.63 4.83 -0.02
N LEU A 58 -7.40 4.86 1.29
CA LEU A 58 -7.85 3.87 2.27
C LEU A 58 -8.81 4.57 3.23
N TYR A 59 -10.02 4.04 3.37
CA TYR A 59 -11.11 4.68 4.10
C TYR A 59 -11.62 3.80 5.23
N SER A 60 -12.02 4.42 6.35
CA SER A 60 -12.40 3.74 7.60
C SER A 60 -13.42 2.62 7.42
N ASN A 61 -14.35 2.73 6.46
CA ASN A 61 -15.49 1.82 6.37
C ASN A 61 -15.18 0.48 5.69
N GLU A 62 -13.97 0.28 5.18
CA GLU A 62 -13.67 -0.85 4.32
C GLU A 62 -12.44 -1.64 4.77
N LEU A 63 -12.64 -2.94 5.02
CA LEU A 63 -11.56 -3.92 5.17
C LEU A 63 -11.04 -4.29 3.77
N ARG A 64 -10.02 -3.59 3.30
CA ARG A 64 -9.38 -3.86 2.00
C ARG A 64 -7.97 -4.40 2.18
N THR A 65 -7.65 -5.41 1.37
CA THR A 65 -6.31 -5.98 1.26
C THR A 65 -5.72 -5.66 -0.11
N PHE A 66 -4.45 -5.29 -0.10
CA PHE A 66 -3.70 -4.88 -1.27
C PHE A 66 -2.39 -5.66 -1.34
N ASP A 67 -2.06 -6.11 -2.55
CA ASP A 67 -0.78 -6.71 -2.86
C ASP A 67 0.16 -5.61 -3.35
N LEU A 68 1.24 -5.37 -2.61
CA LEU A 68 2.23 -4.34 -2.89
C LEU A 68 3.52 -4.98 -3.38
N PHE A 69 4.04 -4.43 -4.47
CA PHE A 69 5.30 -4.84 -5.08
C PHE A 69 6.23 -3.63 -5.18
N SER A 70 7.21 -3.54 -4.29
CA SER A 70 8.15 -2.42 -4.17
C SER A 70 9.58 -2.91 -4.42
N PRO A 71 9.97 -3.16 -5.69
CA PRO A 71 11.33 -3.61 -6.00
C PRO A 71 12.34 -2.46 -5.91
N PHE A 72 13.62 -2.78 -5.78
CA PHE A 72 14.69 -1.76 -5.75
C PHE A 72 14.87 -1.00 -7.07
N THR A 73 14.28 -1.51 -8.17
CA THR A 73 14.43 -0.95 -9.53
C THR A 73 13.57 0.28 -9.78
N HIS A 74 12.60 0.55 -8.91
CA HIS A 74 11.67 1.67 -9.02
C HIS A 74 11.68 2.48 -7.73
N THR A 75 11.07 3.67 -7.76
CA THR A 75 10.77 4.42 -6.54
C THR A 75 9.96 3.52 -5.60
N PRO A 76 10.40 3.30 -4.34
CA PRO A 76 9.67 2.49 -3.41
C PRO A 76 8.30 3.09 -3.11
N LEU A 77 7.33 2.23 -2.83
CA LEU A 77 5.99 2.65 -2.43
C LEU A 77 6.04 3.32 -1.06
N ASP A 78 5.27 4.39 -0.90
CA ASP A 78 5.07 5.07 0.37
C ASP A 78 3.64 4.87 0.89
N LEU A 79 3.52 4.89 2.22
CA LEU A 79 2.27 4.88 2.96
C LEU A 79 2.22 6.16 3.81
N SER A 80 1.19 6.97 3.61
CA SER A 80 0.90 8.18 4.39
C SER A 80 -0.36 7.98 5.23
N VAL A 81 -0.29 8.24 6.53
CA VAL A 81 -1.43 8.16 7.45
C VAL A 81 -2.08 9.53 7.59
N SER A 82 -3.42 9.60 7.58
CA SER A 82 -4.15 10.86 7.82
C SER A 82 -3.85 11.41 9.22
N LEU A 83 -3.93 12.73 9.41
CA LEU A 83 -3.84 13.37 10.72
C LEU A 83 -5.02 13.01 11.64
N GLY A 84 -6.08 12.46 11.07
CA GLY A 84 -7.35 12.25 11.76
C GLY A 84 -8.18 13.51 11.82
N SER A 85 -9.49 13.33 11.73
CA SER A 85 -10.50 14.38 11.88
C SER A 85 -11.46 14.07 13.02
N THR A 86 -11.50 12.83 13.48
CA THR A 86 -12.37 12.36 14.55
C THR A 86 -11.77 12.73 15.91
N ILE A 87 -12.59 13.05 16.91
CA ILE A 87 -12.14 13.22 18.29
C ILE A 87 -12.36 11.91 19.02
N LEU A 88 -11.27 11.20 19.35
CA LEU A 88 -11.30 9.97 20.14
C LEU A 88 -10.55 10.17 21.45
N ASN A 89 -11.25 9.91 22.56
CA ASN A 89 -10.64 9.97 23.90
C ASN A 89 -9.76 8.75 24.19
N GLN A 90 -10.05 7.62 23.55
CA GLN A 90 -9.35 6.35 23.75
C GLN A 90 -9.24 5.59 22.43
N PHE A 91 -8.21 4.76 22.32
CA PHE A 91 -7.99 3.92 21.16
C PHE A 91 -9.10 2.86 21.02
N PRO A 92 -9.76 2.74 19.85
CA PRO A 92 -10.98 1.94 19.68
C PRO A 92 -10.70 0.44 19.56
N THR A 93 -10.32 -0.17 20.68
CA THR A 93 -9.86 -1.57 20.75
C THR A 93 -10.97 -2.58 20.44
N ASP A 94 -12.21 -2.31 20.85
CA ASP A 94 -13.34 -3.23 20.62
C ASP A 94 -13.72 -3.29 19.13
N GLU A 95 -13.71 -2.14 18.45
CA GLU A 95 -13.91 -2.09 16.99
C GLU A 95 -12.76 -2.80 16.27
N LEU A 96 -11.52 -2.57 16.70
CA LEU A 96 -10.37 -3.25 16.13
C LEU A 96 -10.50 -4.77 16.26
N GLN A 97 -10.88 -5.28 17.44
CA GLN A 97 -11.08 -6.71 17.67
C GLN A 97 -12.17 -7.28 16.75
N SER A 98 -13.30 -6.59 16.61
CA SER A 98 -14.40 -6.97 15.71
C SER A 98 -14.00 -6.99 14.23
N ARG A 99 -13.09 -6.10 13.82
CA ARG A 99 -12.60 -6.05 12.43
C ARG A 99 -11.52 -7.09 12.18
N LEU A 100 -10.59 -7.28 13.11
CA LEU A 100 -9.55 -8.30 12.99
C LEU A 100 -10.14 -9.70 13.00
N SER A 101 -11.20 -9.99 13.75
CA SER A 101 -11.86 -11.31 13.72
C SER A 101 -12.45 -11.66 12.35
N LYS A 102 -12.70 -10.66 11.48
CA LYS A 102 -13.12 -10.89 10.08
C LYS A 102 -11.94 -11.18 9.14
N VAL A 103 -10.73 -10.76 9.53
CA VAL A 103 -9.48 -10.94 8.75
C VAL A 103 -8.78 -12.23 9.14
N PHE A 104 -8.82 -12.59 10.42
CA PHE A 104 -8.28 -13.82 10.95
C PHE A 104 -9.30 -14.95 10.79
N GLY A 105 -8.87 -16.08 10.25
CA GLY A 105 -9.69 -17.29 10.24
C GLY A 105 -9.84 -17.90 11.64
N PRO A 106 -10.78 -18.84 11.84
CA PRO A 106 -11.04 -19.47 13.13
C PRO A 106 -9.79 -20.18 13.71
N GLU A 107 -8.92 -20.70 12.85
CA GLU A 107 -7.67 -21.36 13.25
C GLU A 107 -6.64 -20.40 13.90
N SER A 108 -6.82 -19.09 13.77
CA SER A 108 -5.89 -18.07 14.28
C SER A 108 -6.46 -17.27 15.46
N GLU A 109 -7.56 -17.73 16.07
CA GLU A 109 -8.23 -17.04 17.17
C GLU A 109 -7.33 -16.86 18.40
N SER A 110 -6.53 -17.88 18.75
CA SER A 110 -5.57 -17.78 19.86
C SER A 110 -4.51 -16.70 19.62
N LEU A 111 -3.99 -16.60 18.40
CA LEU A 111 -3.02 -15.58 17.99
C LEU A 111 -3.64 -14.18 18.04
N LEU A 112 -4.87 -14.03 17.55
CA LEU A 112 -5.64 -12.79 17.62
C LEU A 112 -5.77 -12.32 19.07
N LEU A 113 -6.17 -13.20 19.99
CA LEU A 113 -6.33 -12.87 21.41
C LEU A 113 -5.02 -12.39 22.02
N THR A 114 -3.90 -13.07 21.75
CA THR A 114 -2.57 -12.64 22.23
C THR A 114 -2.16 -11.27 21.67
N VAL A 115 -2.42 -11.01 20.38
CA VAL A 115 -2.11 -9.71 19.75
C VAL A 115 -2.95 -8.60 20.38
N ILE A 116 -4.25 -8.81 20.59
CA ILE A 116 -5.14 -7.83 21.23
C ILE A 116 -4.71 -7.58 22.69
N GLU A 117 -4.35 -8.61 23.44
CA GLU A 117 -3.87 -8.47 24.82
C GLU A 117 -2.58 -7.62 24.88
N LYS A 118 -1.62 -7.91 24.01
CA LYS A 118 -0.38 -7.12 23.90
C LYS A 118 -0.66 -5.67 23.53
N LEU A 119 -1.60 -5.43 22.60
CA LEU A 119 -2.00 -4.08 22.21
C LEU A 119 -2.65 -3.31 23.36
N LYS A 120 -3.57 -3.95 24.10
CA LYS A 120 -4.20 -3.37 25.30
C LYS A 120 -3.16 -2.94 26.34
N GLY A 121 -2.06 -3.68 26.46
CA GLY A 121 -0.95 -3.34 27.35
C GLY A 121 -0.12 -2.12 26.92
N VAL A 122 -0.35 -1.57 25.73
CA VAL A 122 0.40 -0.42 25.20
C VAL A 122 -0.48 0.70 24.64
N THR A 123 -1.79 0.67 24.90
CA THR A 123 -2.74 1.69 24.41
C THR A 123 -2.44 3.10 24.93
N ASP A 124 -1.77 3.19 26.08
CA ASP A 124 -1.29 4.45 26.69
C ASP A 124 -0.15 5.11 25.91
N LYS A 125 0.57 4.34 25.08
CA LYS A 125 1.73 4.80 24.30
C LYS A 125 1.40 5.09 22.83
N ILE A 126 0.16 4.89 22.41
CA ILE A 126 -0.28 5.11 21.03
C ILE A 126 -1.36 6.20 20.99
N SER A 127 -1.39 6.96 19.89
CA SER A 127 -2.44 7.94 19.68
C SER A 127 -3.79 7.23 19.46
N PRO A 128 -4.91 7.71 20.06
CA PRO A 128 -6.25 7.21 19.77
C PRO A 128 -6.63 7.28 18.29
N LEU A 129 -6.01 8.18 17.52
CA LEU A 129 -6.26 8.39 16.10
C LEU A 129 -5.34 7.55 15.18
N SER A 130 -4.51 6.69 15.78
CA SER A 130 -3.58 5.85 15.01
C SER A 130 -4.33 4.92 14.05
N SER A 131 -3.77 4.73 12.86
CA SER A 131 -4.32 3.82 11.87
C SER A 131 -3.68 2.44 11.99
N VAL A 132 -4.48 1.39 11.86
CA VAL A 132 -4.05 0.00 12.03
C VAL A 132 -4.01 -0.73 10.70
N PHE A 133 -2.88 -1.37 10.45
CA PHE A 133 -2.60 -2.15 9.26
C PHE A 133 -2.11 -3.54 9.64
N LEU A 134 -2.43 -4.52 8.81
CA LEU A 134 -1.90 -5.87 8.91
C LEU A 134 -0.98 -6.14 7.72
N PHE A 135 0.30 -6.38 7.99
CA PHE A 135 1.31 -6.68 7.00
C PHE A 135 1.63 -8.18 7.01
N LYS A 136 1.56 -8.83 5.86
CA LYS A 136 1.85 -10.26 5.67
C LYS A 136 2.78 -10.47 4.48
N PRO A 137 3.74 -11.42 4.55
CA PRO A 137 4.53 -11.83 3.40
C PRO A 137 3.65 -12.17 2.20
N LEU A 138 3.97 -11.63 1.03
CA LEU A 138 3.22 -11.87 -0.19
C LEU A 138 3.87 -12.97 -1.03
N LYS A 139 3.22 -14.13 -1.11
CA LYS A 139 3.63 -15.23 -2.01
C LYS A 139 3.18 -14.91 -3.43
N SER A 140 4.07 -15.01 -4.40
CA SER A 140 3.74 -14.81 -5.82
C SER A 140 4.60 -15.70 -6.69
N ARG A 141 4.02 -16.80 -7.19
CA ARG A 141 4.74 -17.77 -8.04
C ARG A 141 5.41 -17.12 -9.23
N VAL A 142 4.77 -16.10 -9.82
CA VAL A 142 5.34 -15.41 -10.98
C VAL A 142 6.54 -14.56 -10.58
N CYS A 143 6.49 -13.87 -9.44
CA CYS A 143 7.66 -13.17 -8.92
C CYS A 143 8.77 -14.15 -8.54
N ASP A 144 8.43 -15.29 -7.94
CA ASP A 144 9.38 -16.33 -7.56
C ASP A 144 10.11 -16.85 -8.82
N SER A 145 9.39 -17.11 -9.92
CA SER A 145 9.98 -17.48 -11.22
C SER A 145 10.83 -16.37 -11.86
N ILE A 146 10.50 -15.09 -11.66
CA ILE A 146 11.35 -13.97 -12.11
C ILE A 146 12.67 -13.98 -11.33
N GLU A 147 12.63 -14.23 -10.02
CA GLU A 147 13.81 -14.28 -9.15
C GLU A 147 14.71 -15.50 -9.43
N GLU A 148 14.22 -16.56 -10.09
CA GLU A 148 15.06 -17.66 -10.59
C GLU A 148 16.02 -17.19 -11.71
N VAL A 149 15.65 -16.14 -12.45
CA VAL A 149 16.53 -15.55 -13.46
C VAL A 149 17.66 -14.78 -12.76
N ARG A 150 18.91 -15.20 -12.98
CA ARG A 150 20.11 -14.65 -12.31
C ARG A 150 20.16 -13.11 -12.26
N ARG A 151 19.71 -12.41 -13.30
CA ARG A 151 19.72 -10.94 -13.38
C ARG A 151 18.67 -10.27 -12.47
N PHE A 152 17.60 -10.98 -12.12
CA PHE A 152 16.47 -10.46 -11.34
C PHE A 152 16.34 -11.11 -9.97
N ARG A 153 17.29 -11.97 -9.58
CA ARG A 153 17.30 -12.69 -8.30
C ARG A 153 16.99 -11.82 -7.09
N ASP A 154 17.57 -10.64 -7.06
CA ASP A 154 17.48 -9.76 -5.90
C ASP A 154 16.42 -8.66 -6.06
N ILE A 155 15.55 -8.73 -7.08
CA ILE A 155 14.66 -7.61 -7.48
C ILE A 155 13.77 -7.09 -6.35
N PHE A 156 13.37 -7.95 -5.41
CA PHE A 156 12.65 -7.58 -4.19
C PHE A 156 13.48 -7.74 -2.91
N SER A 157 14.80 -7.86 -3.01
CA SER A 157 15.69 -8.00 -1.86
C SER A 157 15.61 -6.77 -0.95
N ILE A 158 15.45 -7.05 0.34
CA ILE A 158 15.44 -6.04 1.40
C ILE A 158 16.80 -5.91 2.09
N GLU A 159 17.78 -6.74 1.73
CA GLU A 159 19.11 -6.74 2.37
C GLU A 159 19.78 -5.37 2.46
N PRO A 160 19.75 -4.52 1.40
CA PRO A 160 20.38 -3.21 1.48
C PRO A 160 19.73 -2.36 2.59
N ILE A 161 18.42 -2.45 2.74
CA ILE A 161 17.67 -1.65 3.71
C ILE A 161 17.97 -2.15 5.13
N LEU A 162 18.03 -3.47 5.33
CA LEU A 162 18.42 -4.06 6.62
C LEU A 162 19.82 -3.65 7.07
N LYS A 163 20.75 -3.42 6.13
CA LYS A 163 22.15 -3.07 6.43
C LYS A 163 22.36 -1.56 6.65
N PHE A 164 21.63 -0.72 5.93
CA PHE A 164 21.93 0.71 5.85
C PHE A 164 20.86 1.64 6.45
N SER A 165 19.64 1.15 6.65
CA SER A 165 18.57 1.96 7.23
C SER A 165 18.81 2.23 8.71
N LYS A 166 18.64 3.49 9.11
CA LYS A 166 18.69 3.93 10.52
C LYS A 166 17.30 4.09 11.14
N SER A 167 16.24 4.04 10.33
CA SER A 167 14.85 4.24 10.74
C SER A 167 13.96 3.05 10.38
N LEU A 168 14.56 1.86 10.27
CA LEU A 168 13.87 0.60 10.05
C LEU A 168 12.94 0.29 11.25
N ALA A 169 11.66 0.09 10.97
CA ALA A 169 10.67 -0.29 11.97
C ALA A 169 10.26 -1.77 11.88
N VAL A 170 10.18 -2.30 10.66
CA VAL A 170 9.78 -3.70 10.43
C VAL A 170 10.72 -4.38 9.47
N ALA A 171 11.19 -5.57 9.87
CA ALA A 171 11.92 -6.52 9.03
C ALA A 171 11.10 -7.81 8.89
N GLY A 172 10.23 -7.84 7.87
CA GLY A 172 9.39 -8.99 7.56
C GLY A 172 10.06 -9.99 6.64
N ALA A 173 9.42 -11.15 6.44
CA ALA A 173 9.88 -12.10 5.44
C ALA A 173 9.55 -11.56 4.03
N GLY A 174 10.57 -11.06 3.33
CA GLY A 174 10.43 -10.52 1.97
C GLY A 174 9.95 -9.08 1.87
N PHE A 175 9.80 -8.37 3.00
CA PHE A 175 9.44 -6.94 3.01
C PHE A 175 10.06 -6.20 4.19
N ALA A 176 10.17 -4.88 4.06
CA ALA A 176 10.60 -4.00 5.14
C ALA A 176 9.76 -2.72 5.17
N LEU A 177 9.65 -2.14 6.37
CA LEU A 177 8.99 -0.85 6.60
C LEU A 177 9.97 0.09 7.30
N GLU A 178 10.20 1.25 6.70
CA GLU A 178 11.10 2.28 7.21
C GLU A 178 10.31 3.56 7.48
N SER A 179 10.57 4.22 8.62
CA SER A 179 9.97 5.51 8.90
C SER A 179 10.55 6.58 8.00
N ALA A 180 9.67 7.33 7.34
CA ALA A 180 10.03 8.53 6.58
C ALA A 180 10.00 9.80 7.44
N SER A 181 9.45 9.75 8.65
CA SER A 181 9.29 10.92 9.53
C SER A 181 10.63 11.56 9.94
N SER A 182 11.72 10.79 9.92
CA SER A 182 13.08 11.26 10.20
C SER A 182 13.87 11.65 8.95
N LEU A 183 13.30 11.45 7.76
CA LEU A 183 13.96 11.78 6.50
C LEU A 183 13.67 13.23 6.14
N ASP A 184 14.71 13.98 5.80
CA ASP A 184 14.50 15.28 5.16
C ASP A 184 13.89 15.09 3.76
N ASP A 185 13.28 16.15 3.23
CA ASP A 185 12.68 16.12 1.89
C ASP A 185 13.68 15.73 0.80
N ARG A 186 14.99 15.80 1.04
CA ARG A 186 16.02 15.38 0.07
C ARG A 186 16.28 13.87 0.12
N SER A 187 16.26 13.27 1.30
CA SER A 187 16.49 11.84 1.53
C SER A 187 15.24 10.99 1.44
N PHE A 188 14.04 11.58 1.36
CA PHE A 188 12.80 10.83 1.15
C PHE A 188 12.82 10.04 -0.16
N LEU A 189 12.87 8.71 -0.06
CA LEU A 189 12.97 7.82 -1.22
C LEU A 189 11.63 7.46 -1.86
N GLY A 190 10.51 7.72 -1.18
CA GLY A 190 9.17 7.40 -1.66
C GLY A 190 8.67 8.31 -2.79
N PHE A 191 7.40 8.14 -3.15
CA PHE A 191 6.79 8.94 -4.21
C PHE A 191 6.60 10.41 -3.81
N ARG A 192 7.09 11.32 -4.65
CA ARG A 192 6.97 12.76 -4.43
C ARG A 192 5.92 13.36 -5.35
N GLU A 193 4.91 13.94 -4.74
CA GLU A 193 3.83 14.62 -5.43
C GLU A 193 4.09 16.13 -5.44
N SER A 194 4.08 16.76 -6.63
CA SER A 194 4.15 18.22 -6.75
C SER A 194 2.79 18.86 -6.48
N GLU A 195 2.78 20.16 -6.16
CA GLU A 195 1.53 20.90 -5.93
C GLU A 195 0.66 20.97 -7.19
N GLU A 196 1.27 21.05 -8.36
CA GLU A 196 0.55 21.02 -9.65
C GLU A 196 -0.12 19.66 -9.86
N MET A 197 0.58 18.57 -9.53
CA MET A 197 0.04 17.22 -9.61
C MET A 197 -1.12 17.02 -8.63
N LYS A 198 -0.99 17.49 -7.38
CA LYS A 198 -2.08 17.49 -6.37
C LYS A 198 -3.32 18.20 -6.88
N LEU A 199 -3.13 19.42 -7.38
CA LEU A 199 -4.22 20.27 -7.86
C LEU A 199 -4.92 19.66 -9.08
N SER A 200 -4.14 19.16 -10.03
CA SER A 200 -4.64 18.49 -11.24
C SER A 200 -5.44 17.23 -10.89
N THR A 201 -4.88 16.37 -10.03
CA THR A 201 -5.55 15.16 -9.54
C THR A 201 -6.85 15.49 -8.84
N SER A 202 -6.84 16.47 -7.93
CA SER A 202 -8.03 16.86 -7.15
C SER A 202 -9.16 17.37 -8.05
N LYS A 203 -8.83 18.17 -9.08
CA LYS A 203 -9.81 18.62 -10.10
C LYS A 203 -10.42 17.45 -10.87
N VAL A 204 -9.60 16.47 -11.26
CA VAL A 204 -10.07 15.29 -11.98
C VAL A 204 -10.98 14.43 -11.11
N VAL A 205 -10.55 14.13 -9.87
CA VAL A 205 -11.34 13.33 -8.92
C VAL A 205 -12.67 14.01 -8.62
N PHE A 206 -12.67 15.31 -8.32
CA PHE A 206 -13.88 16.08 -8.07
C PHE A 206 -14.89 15.99 -9.22
N ARG A 207 -14.43 16.15 -10.46
CA ARG A 207 -15.30 16.01 -11.64
C ARG A 207 -15.83 14.59 -11.79
N ALA A 208 -14.99 13.59 -11.53
CA ALA A 208 -15.38 12.18 -11.62
C ALA A 208 -16.42 11.78 -10.56
N THR A 209 -16.46 12.46 -9.40
CA THR A 209 -17.41 12.20 -8.30
C THR A 209 -18.69 13.01 -8.39
N VAL A 210 -18.65 14.25 -8.91
CA VAL A 210 -19.82 15.17 -8.92
C VAL A 210 -20.63 15.08 -10.21
N ASP A 211 -19.98 14.83 -11.35
CA ASP A 211 -20.65 14.77 -12.66
C ASP A 211 -20.68 13.33 -13.18
N ASP A 212 -21.72 12.59 -12.81
CA ASP A 212 -21.91 11.21 -13.26
C ASP A 212 -22.68 11.09 -14.59
N THR A 213 -23.03 12.22 -15.21
CA THR A 213 -23.86 12.21 -16.43
C THR A 213 -23.06 11.90 -17.69
N LYS A 214 -21.73 12.09 -17.67
CA LYS A 214 -20.83 11.80 -18.80
C LYS A 214 -19.54 11.13 -18.35
N PRO A 215 -19.03 10.13 -19.12
CA PRO A 215 -17.74 9.52 -18.81
C PRO A 215 -16.61 10.52 -19.04
N LEU A 216 -15.82 10.79 -17.99
CA LEU A 216 -14.62 11.62 -18.07
C LEU A 216 -13.55 10.90 -18.90
N ARG A 217 -13.02 11.58 -19.92
CA ARG A 217 -11.93 11.08 -20.78
C ARG A 217 -10.71 11.97 -20.60
N ILE A 218 -9.57 11.36 -20.31
CA ILE A 218 -8.32 12.06 -19.98
C ILE A 218 -7.24 11.53 -20.90
N LEU A 219 -6.55 12.44 -21.60
CA LEU A 219 -5.37 12.12 -22.39
C LEU A 219 -4.13 12.58 -21.62
N LEU A 220 -3.23 11.64 -21.32
CA LEU A 220 -1.91 11.94 -20.77
C LEU A 220 -0.89 11.87 -21.90
N CYS A 221 -0.29 13.00 -22.26
CA CYS A 221 0.69 13.11 -23.33
C CYS A 221 1.89 13.98 -22.91
N GLY A 222 3.04 13.75 -23.55
CA GLY A 222 4.27 14.48 -23.28
C GLY A 222 5.53 13.68 -23.67
N PRO A 223 6.72 14.30 -23.62
CA PRO A 223 7.98 13.68 -24.02
C PRO A 223 8.31 12.39 -23.23
N LYS A 224 9.30 11.63 -23.70
CA LYS A 224 9.82 10.47 -22.94
C LYS A 224 10.39 10.94 -21.59
N ASN A 225 10.28 10.10 -20.56
CA ASN A 225 10.84 10.34 -19.21
C ASN A 225 10.29 11.54 -18.42
N VAL A 226 9.12 12.09 -18.78
CA VAL A 226 8.48 13.18 -17.99
C VAL A 226 7.55 12.68 -16.88
N GLY A 227 7.50 11.37 -16.60
CA GLY A 227 6.69 10.79 -15.52
C GLY A 227 5.25 10.43 -15.87
N LYS A 228 4.89 10.34 -17.17
CA LYS A 228 3.51 10.02 -17.62
C LYS A 228 2.95 8.74 -17.00
N SER A 229 3.71 7.64 -17.04
CA SER A 229 3.28 6.35 -16.48
C SER A 229 3.10 6.41 -14.95
N THR A 230 3.95 7.17 -14.27
CA THR A 230 3.83 7.42 -12.82
C THR A 230 2.55 8.20 -12.51
N TYR A 231 2.30 9.30 -13.23
CA TYR A 231 1.09 10.08 -13.04
C TYR A 231 -0.17 9.29 -13.40
N MET A 232 -0.13 8.49 -14.45
CA MET A 232 -1.23 7.61 -14.84
C MET A 232 -1.58 6.62 -13.74
N ARG A 233 -0.60 5.86 -13.21
CA ARG A 233 -0.84 4.94 -12.10
C ARG A 233 -1.42 5.64 -10.88
N TYR A 234 -0.83 6.77 -10.48
CA TYR A 234 -1.30 7.54 -9.34
C TYR A 234 -2.75 8.01 -9.54
N LEU A 235 -3.08 8.55 -10.72
CA LEU A 235 -4.42 9.03 -11.03
C LEU A 235 -5.45 7.90 -11.08
N VAL A 236 -5.09 6.75 -11.67
CA VAL A 236 -5.93 5.55 -11.67
C VAL A 236 -6.18 5.07 -10.24
N ASN A 237 -5.14 5.01 -9.40
CA ASN A 237 -5.28 4.63 -8.00
C ASN A 237 -6.24 5.56 -7.24
N ARG A 238 -6.15 6.87 -7.47
CA ARG A 238 -7.07 7.85 -6.89
C ARG A 238 -8.50 7.66 -7.38
N LEU A 239 -8.70 7.48 -8.68
CA LEU A 239 -10.05 7.32 -9.25
C LEU A 239 -10.73 6.02 -8.80
N VAL A 240 -10.00 4.90 -8.79
CA VAL A 240 -10.54 3.59 -8.36
C VAL A 240 -10.89 3.58 -6.87
N THR A 241 -10.23 4.41 -6.06
CA THR A 241 -10.48 4.46 -4.61
C THR A 241 -11.45 5.58 -4.21
N SER A 242 -11.50 6.69 -4.92
CA SER A 242 -12.32 7.86 -4.56
C SER A 242 -13.70 7.90 -5.23
N THR A 243 -14.00 7.01 -6.18
CA THR A 243 -15.29 7.02 -6.91
C THR A 243 -16.11 5.77 -6.61
N THR A 244 -17.43 5.85 -6.83
CA THR A 244 -18.35 4.70 -6.75
C THR A 244 -18.33 3.82 -8.00
N LYS A 245 -17.48 4.15 -8.99
CA LYS A 245 -17.42 3.47 -10.28
C LYS A 245 -16.71 2.12 -10.12
N GLU A 246 -17.19 1.11 -10.86
CA GLU A 246 -16.65 -0.25 -10.77
C GLU A 246 -15.19 -0.35 -11.25
N ALA A 247 -14.80 0.47 -12.23
CA ALA A 247 -13.48 0.43 -12.83
C ALA A 247 -13.10 1.74 -13.54
N VAL A 248 -11.80 1.92 -13.74
CA VAL A 248 -11.22 2.92 -14.64
C VAL A 248 -10.72 2.22 -15.90
N ALA A 249 -11.16 2.68 -17.08
CA ALA A 249 -10.68 2.19 -18.36
C ALA A 249 -9.37 2.89 -18.75
N VAL A 250 -8.30 2.12 -18.92
CA VAL A 250 -6.99 2.61 -19.37
C VAL A 250 -6.75 2.14 -20.80
N LEU A 251 -6.64 3.09 -21.73
CA LEU A 251 -6.21 2.85 -23.10
C LEU A 251 -4.71 3.14 -23.19
N ASP A 252 -3.91 2.09 -23.31
CA ASP A 252 -2.47 2.16 -23.49
C ASP A 252 -2.11 2.09 -24.98
N CYS A 253 -1.51 3.16 -25.48
CA CYS A 253 -1.07 3.30 -26.87
C CYS A 253 0.46 3.36 -27.00
N ASP A 254 1.22 3.25 -25.91
CA ASP A 254 2.69 3.28 -25.95
C ASP A 254 3.24 1.87 -26.11
N ILE A 255 3.42 1.45 -27.36
CA ILE A 255 3.94 0.11 -27.70
C ILE A 255 5.37 -0.14 -27.22
N GLY A 256 6.15 0.91 -26.91
CA GLY A 256 7.55 0.80 -26.50
C GLY A 256 7.70 0.56 -25.00
N GLN A 257 6.89 1.24 -24.19
CA GLN A 257 6.90 1.14 -22.74
C GLN A 257 5.47 0.93 -22.20
N THR A 258 4.91 -0.23 -22.54
CA THR A 258 3.56 -0.65 -22.13
C THR A 258 3.45 -0.81 -20.61
N GLU A 259 2.31 -0.45 -20.03
CA GLU A 259 2.09 -0.50 -18.58
C GLU A 259 1.39 -1.78 -18.11
N LEU A 260 0.47 -2.30 -18.94
CA LEU A 260 -0.48 -3.36 -18.55
C LEU A 260 -0.38 -4.61 -19.44
N THR A 261 0.46 -4.55 -20.46
CA THR A 261 0.65 -5.62 -21.45
C THR A 261 2.12 -5.79 -21.78
N PRO A 262 2.54 -6.93 -22.36
CA PRO A 262 3.86 -7.04 -22.96
C PRO A 262 4.12 -5.96 -24.02
N ALA A 263 5.39 -5.62 -24.23
CA ALA A 263 5.78 -4.64 -25.24
C ALA A 263 5.27 -5.03 -26.64
N GLY A 264 4.99 -4.02 -27.47
CA GLY A 264 4.45 -4.20 -28.84
C GLY A 264 2.93 -4.28 -28.92
N MET A 265 2.20 -4.05 -27.83
CA MET A 265 0.74 -4.12 -27.79
C MET A 265 0.11 -2.74 -27.55
N MET A 266 -1.06 -2.51 -28.13
CA MET A 266 -2.02 -1.52 -27.65
C MET A 266 -3.11 -2.25 -26.88
N SER A 267 -3.64 -1.65 -25.81
CA SER A 267 -4.63 -2.32 -24.97
C SER A 267 -5.64 -1.39 -24.35
N LEU A 268 -6.88 -1.86 -24.22
CA LEU A 268 -7.89 -1.27 -23.36
C LEU A 268 -8.14 -2.19 -22.17
N THR A 269 -7.79 -1.72 -20.98
CA THR A 269 -7.86 -2.52 -19.75
C THR A 269 -8.76 -1.85 -18.72
N LEU A 270 -9.70 -2.60 -18.14
CA LEU A 270 -10.51 -2.13 -17.02
C LEU A 270 -9.79 -2.43 -15.71
N ILE A 271 -9.47 -1.38 -14.96
CA ILE A 271 -8.77 -1.45 -13.68
C ILE A 271 -9.77 -1.23 -12.54
N SER A 272 -9.98 -2.25 -11.71
CA SER A 272 -10.91 -2.21 -10.57
C SER A 272 -10.21 -2.25 -9.21
N LYS A 273 -8.87 -2.38 -9.20
CA LYS A 273 -8.04 -2.29 -7.99
C LYS A 273 -6.81 -1.43 -8.26
N PRO A 274 -6.27 -0.76 -7.23
CA PRO A 274 -5.06 0.04 -7.36
C PRO A 274 -3.86 -0.72 -7.94
N LEU A 275 -3.10 -0.04 -8.78
CA LEU A 275 -1.81 -0.43 -9.35
C LEU A 275 -0.70 -0.07 -8.35
N LEU A 276 -0.38 -1.02 -7.46
CA LEU A 276 0.61 -0.85 -6.38
C LEU A 276 1.88 -1.65 -6.68
N GLY A 277 2.48 -1.35 -7.83
CA GLY A 277 3.73 -1.95 -8.25
C GLY A 277 4.23 -1.41 -9.60
N PRO A 278 5.32 -1.98 -10.11
CA PRO A 278 5.83 -1.70 -11.45
C PRO A 278 5.04 -2.44 -12.54
N PRO A 279 5.19 -2.05 -13.83
CA PRO A 279 4.45 -2.64 -14.95
C PRO A 279 4.44 -4.17 -15.00
N PHE A 280 5.56 -4.82 -14.69
CA PHE A 280 5.66 -6.29 -14.75
C PHE A 280 4.84 -7.02 -13.68
N THR A 281 4.32 -6.31 -12.66
CA THR A 281 3.48 -6.91 -11.60
C THR A 281 1.98 -6.73 -11.85
N HIS A 282 1.57 -5.82 -12.74
CA HIS A 282 0.14 -5.59 -13.01
C HIS A 282 -0.58 -6.76 -13.68
N PRO A 283 0.04 -7.52 -14.62
CA PRO A 283 -0.58 -8.70 -15.19
C PRO A 283 -0.77 -9.86 -14.20
N LEU A 284 -0.15 -9.77 -13.02
CA LEU A 284 -0.13 -10.85 -12.03
C LEU A 284 -1.37 -10.88 -11.14
N GLY A 285 -2.11 -9.77 -11.07
CA GLY A 285 -3.28 -9.64 -10.22
C GLY A 285 -4.60 -9.88 -10.95
N ASN A 286 -5.62 -10.32 -10.20
CA ASN A 286 -7.03 -10.32 -10.63
C ASN A 286 -7.63 -8.89 -10.75
N SER A 287 -6.78 -7.86 -10.76
CA SER A 287 -7.09 -6.43 -10.70
C SER A 287 -7.46 -5.83 -12.06
N SER A 288 -7.23 -6.57 -13.15
CA SER A 288 -7.48 -6.12 -14.51
C SER A 288 -8.34 -7.11 -15.29
N ARG A 289 -9.40 -6.61 -15.96
CA ARG A 289 -10.14 -7.36 -16.98
C ARG A 289 -9.91 -6.68 -18.32
N ARG A 290 -9.42 -7.44 -19.31
CA ARG A 290 -9.30 -6.96 -20.69
C ARG A 290 -10.69 -6.94 -21.33
N VAL A 291 -11.04 -5.82 -21.95
CA VAL A 291 -12.22 -5.76 -22.82
C VAL A 291 -11.85 -6.51 -24.10
N ARG A 292 -12.55 -7.61 -24.38
CA ARG A 292 -12.40 -8.35 -25.64
C ARG A 292 -13.13 -7.64 -26.76
#